data_AF-B7L1H0-F1
#
_entry.id   AF-B7L1H0-F1
#
_cell.length_a   1.000
_cell.length_b   1.000
_cell.length_c   1.000
_cell.angle_alpha   90.00
_cell.angle_beta   90.00
_cell.angle_gamma   90.00
#
_symmetry.space_group_name_H-M   'P 1'
#
loop_
_entity.id
_entity.type
_entity.pdbx_description
1 polymer ?
#
loop_
_entity_poly.entity_id
_entity_poly.type
_entity_poly.pdbx_seq_one_letter_code
_entity_poly.pdbx_strand_id
1 'polypeptide(L)'
;MPIRCEHRFFYPIDWPQLSAVIRFGRAKGRYEACGRPHGQTVFCLGDGRWWDVDAVSWRDGTRGLVCLDAGAADVLGEIRTTRVVLATAHRNHDTADNSPANPAAFCQRCHMLHDAAEHRRRR
;
A
#
# COMPACT_ATOMS: atom_id res chain seq x y z
N MET A 1 -6.24 -4.77 2.98
CA MET A 1 -7.34 -5.75 2.81
C MET A 1 -8.59 -5.22 3.48
N PRO A 2 -9.82 -5.57 3.05
CA PRO A 2 -11.02 -5.22 3.81
C PRO A 2 -11.01 -5.94 5.17
N ILE A 3 -11.47 -5.26 6.22
CA ILE A 3 -11.59 -5.85 7.55
C ILE A 3 -12.66 -6.94 7.50
N ARG A 4 -12.30 -8.16 7.90
CA ARG A 4 -13.24 -9.28 7.96
C ARG A 4 -14.37 -8.97 8.92
N CYS A 5 -15.58 -9.43 8.61
CA CYS A 5 -16.78 -9.12 9.39
C CYS A 5 -16.60 -9.48 10.87
N GLU A 6 -15.99 -10.64 11.16
CA GLU A 6 -15.73 -11.12 12.52
C GLU A 6 -14.77 -10.22 13.32
N HIS A 7 -13.94 -9.40 12.67
CA HIS A 7 -12.96 -8.55 13.34
C HIS A 7 -13.40 -7.10 13.50
N ARG A 8 -14.54 -6.70 12.91
CA ARG A 8 -14.98 -5.29 12.93
C ARG A 8 -15.16 -4.74 14.34
N PHE A 9 -15.56 -5.57 15.29
CA PHE A 9 -15.80 -5.19 16.69
C PHE A 9 -14.52 -4.79 17.45
N PHE A 10 -13.33 -5.15 16.96
CA PHE A 10 -12.05 -4.73 17.54
C PHE A 10 -11.64 -3.31 17.12
N TYR A 11 -12.34 -2.74 16.14
CA TYR A 11 -12.08 -1.39 15.65
C TYR A 11 -13.06 -0.40 16.31
N PRO A 12 -12.65 0.86 16.49
CA PRO A 12 -13.53 1.87 17.05
C PRO A 12 -14.70 2.16 16.08
N ILE A 13 -15.83 2.64 16.63
CA ILE A 13 -17.06 2.88 15.85
C ILE A 13 -16.86 3.90 14.73
N ASP A 14 -15.96 4.86 14.92
CA ASP A 14 -15.58 5.90 13.98
C ASP A 14 -14.40 5.50 13.07
N TRP A 15 -14.09 4.20 12.99
CA TRP A 15 -13.02 3.70 12.13
C TRP A 15 -13.11 4.18 10.66
N PRO A 16 -14.28 4.28 10.01
CA PRO A 16 -14.36 4.84 8.65
C PRO A 16 -13.79 6.27 8.55
N GLN A 17 -14.08 7.12 9.55
CA GLN A 17 -13.62 8.49 9.65
C GLN A 17 -12.12 8.54 9.96
N LEU A 18 -11.67 7.78 10.97
CA LEU A 18 -10.25 7.67 11.31
C LEU A 18 -9.43 7.19 10.10
N SER A 19 -9.91 6.15 9.42
CA SER A 19 -9.27 5.63 8.20
C SER A 19 -9.17 6.69 7.10
N ALA A 20 -10.20 7.52 6.91
CA ALA A 20 -10.16 8.61 5.94
C ALA A 20 -9.13 9.69 6.32
N VAL A 21 -9.09 10.09 7.60
CA VAL A 21 -8.08 11.04 8.12
C VAL A 21 -6.66 10.52 7.87
N ILE A 22 -6.42 9.24 8.13
CA ILE A 22 -5.10 8.64 7.90
C ILE A 22 -4.75 8.58 6.40
N ARG A 23 -5.68 8.12 5.55
CA ARG A 23 -5.42 7.93 4.11
C ARG A 23 -5.33 9.22 3.33
N PHE A 24 -6.22 10.17 3.60
CA PHE A 24 -6.38 11.35 2.76
C PHE A 24 -5.95 12.64 3.45
N GLY A 25 -6.01 12.69 4.78
CA GLY A 25 -5.42 13.78 5.56
C GLY A 25 -3.90 13.62 5.67
N ARG A 26 -3.44 12.71 6.54
CA ARG A 26 -2.02 12.58 6.87
C ARG A 26 -1.19 12.07 5.69
N ALA A 27 -1.62 10.97 5.07
CA ALA A 27 -0.90 10.36 3.96
C ALA A 27 -1.16 11.08 2.62
N LYS A 28 -2.04 12.09 2.57
CA LYS A 28 -2.35 12.87 1.35
C LYS A 28 -2.70 12.00 0.13
N GLY A 29 -3.33 10.85 0.36
CA GLY A 29 -3.68 9.91 -0.70
C GLY A 29 -2.50 9.13 -1.29
N ARG A 30 -1.33 9.12 -0.65
CA ARG A 30 -0.13 8.40 -1.11
C ARG A 30 0.50 7.62 0.04
N TYR A 31 0.98 6.41 -0.22
CA TYR A 31 1.76 5.71 0.82
C TYR A 31 3.16 6.31 0.95
N GLU A 32 3.56 6.74 2.15
CA GLU A 32 4.81 7.46 2.40
C GLU A 32 6.09 6.67 2.08
N ALA A 33 6.03 5.34 2.05
CA ALA A 33 7.18 4.53 1.67
C ALA A 33 7.24 4.32 0.15
N CYS A 34 6.16 3.84 -0.48
CA CYS A 34 6.21 3.44 -1.90
C CYS A 34 5.75 4.50 -2.89
N GLY A 35 5.07 5.57 -2.45
CA GLY A 35 4.62 6.70 -3.26
C GLY A 35 3.34 6.48 -4.09
N ARG A 36 2.81 5.25 -4.18
CA ARG A 36 1.68 4.94 -5.06
C ARG A 36 0.43 5.79 -4.74
N PRO A 37 -0.15 6.51 -5.71
CA PRO A 37 -1.30 7.39 -5.50
C PRO A 37 -2.63 6.62 -5.48
N HIS A 38 -3.48 6.93 -4.51
CA HIS A 38 -4.82 6.36 -4.38
C HIS A 38 -5.69 6.65 -5.62
N GLY A 39 -6.42 5.63 -6.09
CA GLY A 39 -7.42 5.76 -7.15
C GLY A 39 -6.84 5.79 -8.56
N GLN A 40 -5.52 5.90 -8.71
CA GLN A 40 -4.85 5.92 -10.00
C GLN A 40 -4.51 4.51 -10.48
N THR A 41 -4.48 4.34 -11.80
CA THR A 41 -3.97 3.12 -12.44
C THR A 41 -2.49 3.31 -12.71
N VAL A 42 -1.65 2.40 -12.22
CA VAL A 42 -0.20 2.43 -12.42
C VAL A 42 0.28 1.20 -13.18
N PHE A 43 1.32 1.37 -14.00
CA PHE A 43 2.04 0.27 -14.63
C PHE A 43 2.98 -0.37 -13.61
N CYS A 44 2.94 -1.69 -13.53
CA CYS A 44 3.73 -2.51 -12.61
C CYS A 44 4.44 -3.61 -13.38
N LEU A 45 5.67 -3.92 -12.99
CA LEU A 45 6.35 -5.16 -13.38
C LEU A 45 5.95 -6.30 -12.43
N GLY A 46 6.19 -7.54 -12.87
CA GLY A 46 5.88 -8.74 -12.08
C GLY A 46 6.56 -8.80 -10.71
N ASP A 47 7.76 -8.22 -10.60
CA ASP A 47 8.54 -8.15 -9.36
C ASP A 47 8.01 -7.11 -8.36
N GLY A 48 7.13 -6.19 -8.79
CA GLY A 48 6.56 -5.13 -7.97
C GLY A 48 7.07 -3.72 -8.25
N ARG A 49 8.07 -3.55 -9.11
CA ARG A 49 8.47 -2.24 -9.61
C ARG A 49 7.27 -1.56 -10.28
N TRP A 50 7.19 -0.24 -10.18
CA TRP A 50 6.08 0.51 -10.77
C TRP A 50 6.51 1.85 -11.35
N TRP A 51 5.83 2.31 -12.39
CA TRP A 51 6.12 3.58 -13.06
C TRP A 51 5.50 4.75 -12.30
N ASP A 52 6.34 5.63 -11.79
CA ASP A 52 5.94 6.89 -11.18
C ASP A 52 5.95 8.00 -12.23
N VAL A 53 4.76 8.44 -12.63
CA VAL A 53 4.57 9.53 -13.60
C VAL A 53 5.10 10.87 -13.11
N ASP A 54 5.07 11.12 -11.79
CA ASP A 54 5.51 12.39 -11.21
C ASP A 54 7.04 12.47 -11.19
N ALA A 55 7.71 11.34 -10.95
CA ALA A 55 9.17 11.24 -10.94
C ALA A 55 9.78 10.88 -12.30
N VAL A 56 8.95 10.56 -13.30
CA VAL A 56 9.35 10.07 -14.63
C VAL A 56 10.35 8.91 -14.52
N SER A 57 10.08 7.97 -13.62
CA SER A 57 11.01 6.91 -13.27
C SER A 57 10.31 5.69 -12.69
N TRP A 58 11.00 4.55 -12.70
CA TRP A 58 10.54 3.35 -12.01
C TRP A 58 10.87 3.44 -10.52
N ARG A 59 10.02 2.85 -9.70
CA ARG A 59 10.23 2.67 -8.26
C ARG A 59 10.26 1.20 -7.91
N ASP A 60 11.09 0.83 -6.95
CA ASP A 60 11.23 -0.55 -6.43
C ASP A 60 10.11 -1.00 -5.48
N GLY A 61 9.16 -0.10 -5.17
CA GLY A 61 8.12 -0.33 -4.18
C GLY A 61 8.49 0.13 -2.77
N THR A 62 9.67 0.74 -2.61
CA THR A 62 10.11 1.56 -1.48
C THR A 62 10.24 3.02 -1.93
N ARG A 63 11.03 3.82 -1.20
CA ARG A 63 11.32 5.22 -1.54
C ARG A 63 12.31 5.33 -2.72
N GLY A 64 12.98 4.24 -3.09
CA GLY A 64 14.01 4.20 -4.13
C GLY A 64 13.47 4.41 -5.55
N LEU A 65 14.18 5.23 -6.31
CA LEU A 65 14.05 5.31 -7.77
C LEU A 65 15.01 4.29 -8.39
N VAL A 66 14.61 3.67 -9.50
CA VAL A 66 15.41 2.68 -10.22
C VAL A 66 15.38 2.94 -11.72
N CYS A 67 16.52 2.77 -12.36
CA CYS A 67 16.60 2.70 -13.83
C CYS A 67 16.37 1.24 -14.25
N LEU A 68 15.57 1.03 -15.29
CA LEU A 68 15.53 -0.27 -15.97
C LEU A 68 16.63 -0.28 -17.03
N ASP A 69 17.38 -1.37 -17.10
CA ASP A 69 18.29 -1.58 -18.22
C ASP A 69 17.48 -1.70 -19.52
N ALA A 70 17.84 -0.90 -20.52
CA ALA A 70 17.16 -0.84 -21.82
C ALA A 70 17.26 -2.15 -22.63
N GLY A 71 17.97 -3.16 -22.13
CA GLY A 71 18.11 -4.51 -22.71
C GLY A 71 17.68 -5.65 -21.78
N ALA A 72 17.12 -5.37 -20.60
CA ALA A 72 16.51 -6.41 -19.78
C ALA A 72 15.24 -6.92 -20.50
N ALA A 73 15.10 -8.24 -20.57
CA ALA A 73 14.06 -8.99 -21.28
C ALA A 73 12.67 -8.33 -21.29
N ASP A 74 12.00 -8.40 -22.45
CA ASP A 74 10.65 -7.93 -22.81
C ASP A 74 9.86 -7.25 -21.67
N VAL A 75 10.36 -6.09 -21.22
CA VAL A 75 9.75 -5.32 -20.12
C VAL A 75 8.29 -5.02 -20.46
N LEU A 76 7.99 -4.84 -21.75
CA LEU A 76 6.64 -4.59 -22.25
C LEU A 76 5.71 -5.81 -22.14
N GLY A 77 6.22 -7.03 -22.33
CA GLY A 77 5.47 -8.27 -22.19
C GLY A 77 5.04 -8.60 -20.75
N GLU A 78 5.73 -8.06 -19.75
CA GLU A 78 5.45 -8.32 -18.32
C GLU A 78 4.72 -7.17 -17.60
N ILE A 79 4.52 -6.02 -18.27
CA ILE A 79 3.82 -4.89 -17.67
C ILE A 79 2.35 -5.24 -17.44
N ARG A 80 1.92 -5.07 -16.19
CA ARG A 80 0.52 -5.15 -15.76
C ARG A 80 0.06 -3.79 -15.29
N THR A 81 -1.22 -3.51 -15.42
CA THR A 81 -1.84 -2.33 -14.82
C THR A 81 -2.52 -2.71 -13.51
N THR A 82 -2.39 -1.86 -12.50
CA THR A 82 -3.09 -2.02 -11.21
C THR A 82 -3.75 -0.72 -10.81
N ARG A 83 -5.05 -0.75 -10.51
CA ARG A 83 -5.71 0.37 -9.84
C ARG A 83 -5.32 0.38 -8.37
N VAL A 84 -4.59 1.40 -7.94
CA VAL A 84 -4.09 1.52 -6.58
C VAL A 84 -5.22 1.85 -5.63
N VAL A 85 -5.39 1.01 -4.62
CA VAL A 85 -6.25 1.31 -3.47
C VAL A 85 -5.38 1.44 -2.22
N LEU A 86 -5.67 2.48 -1.41
CA LEU A 86 -5.08 2.66 -0.10
C LEU A 86 -6.04 2.14 0.96
N ALA A 87 -5.50 1.42 1.92
CA ALA A 87 -6.18 0.96 3.12
C ALA A 87 -5.40 1.39 4.35
N THR A 88 -6.09 1.53 5.49
CA THR A 88 -5.43 1.79 6.78
C THR A 88 -5.14 0.47 7.47
N ALA A 89 -3.96 0.34 8.07
CA ALA A 89 -3.58 -0.78 8.94
C ALA A 89 -2.74 -0.28 10.12
N HIS A 90 -2.77 -1.03 11.21
CA HIS A 90 -1.94 -0.79 12.40
C HIS A 90 -0.51 -1.29 12.14
N ARG A 91 0.49 -0.46 12.43
CA ARG A 91 1.91 -0.81 12.21
C ARG A 91 2.37 -1.97 13.08
N ASN A 92 1.82 -2.09 14.28
CA ASN A 92 2.14 -3.15 15.25
C ASN A 92 1.20 -4.37 15.18
N HIS A 93 0.28 -4.41 14.21
CA HIS A 93 -0.76 -5.44 14.06
C HIS A 93 -1.75 -5.56 15.23
N ASP A 94 -1.65 -4.71 16.26
CA ASP A 94 -2.63 -4.57 17.33
C ASP A 94 -3.74 -3.61 16.90
N THR A 95 -4.94 -4.15 16.70
CA THR A 95 -6.11 -3.39 16.23
C THR A 95 -6.70 -2.46 17.29
N ALA A 96 -6.37 -2.66 18.57
CA ALA A 96 -6.86 -1.83 19.66
C ALA A 96 -6.03 -0.54 19.86
N ASP A 97 -4.76 -0.54 19.44
CA ASP A 97 -3.87 0.62 19.56
C ASP A 97 -4.15 1.67 18.47
N ASN A 98 -5.08 2.58 18.75
CA ASN A 98 -5.43 3.68 17.86
C ASN A 98 -4.63 4.97 18.17
N SER A 99 -3.47 4.86 18.83
CA SER A 99 -2.60 6.01 19.06
C SER A 99 -2.22 6.68 17.72
N PRO A 100 -2.06 8.01 17.65
CA PRO A 100 -1.90 8.73 16.38
C PRO A 100 -0.76 8.22 15.49
N ALA A 101 0.28 7.60 16.05
CA ALA A 101 1.43 7.10 15.30
C ALA A 101 1.21 5.70 14.69
N ASN A 102 0.27 4.91 15.22
CA ASN A 102 0.16 3.50 14.89
C ASN A 102 -0.63 3.22 13.60
N PRO A 103 -1.89 3.69 13.43
CA PRO A 103 -2.61 3.49 12.16
C PRO A 103 -1.88 4.22 11.05
N ALA A 104 -1.57 3.53 9.95
CA ALA A 104 -0.94 4.12 8.77
C ALA A 104 -1.68 3.71 7.49
N ALA A 105 -1.58 4.57 6.46
CA ALA A 105 -2.07 4.23 5.14
C ALA A 105 -1.06 3.28 4.47
N PHE A 106 -1.54 2.29 3.73
CA PHE A 106 -0.73 1.38 2.93
C PHE A 106 -1.40 1.17 1.57
N CYS A 107 -0.63 1.06 0.50
CA CYS A 107 -1.16 0.58 -0.77
C CYS A 107 -1.38 -0.94 -0.73
N GLN A 108 -2.27 -1.47 -1.57
CA GLN A 108 -2.59 -2.92 -1.62
C GLN A 108 -1.36 -3.83 -1.53
N ARG A 109 -0.31 -3.57 -2.32
CA ARG A 109 0.92 -4.37 -2.31
C ARG A 109 1.65 -4.29 -0.96
N CYS A 110 2.00 -3.09 -0.51
CA CYS A 110 2.75 -2.90 0.72
C CYS A 110 1.97 -3.40 1.94
N HIS A 111 0.65 -3.27 1.92
CA HIS A 111 -0.23 -3.83 2.95
C HIS A 111 -0.12 -5.36 3.00
N MET A 112 -0.20 -6.04 1.84
CA MET A 112 -0.05 -7.50 1.78
C MET A 112 1.32 -7.98 2.27
N LEU A 113 2.39 -7.22 1.98
CA LEU A 113 3.73 -7.52 2.49
C LEU A 113 3.84 -7.33 4.00
N HIS A 114 3.28 -6.22 4.52
CA HIS A 114 3.23 -5.91 5.96
C HIS A 114 2.50 -6.99 6.77
N ASP A 115 1.38 -7.49 6.25
CA ASP A 115 0.57 -8.50 6.94
C ASP A 115 1.01 -9.94 6.66
N ALA A 116 2.00 -10.18 5.79
CA ALA A 116 2.33 -11.52 5.32
C ALA A 116 2.71 -12.49 6.46
N ALA A 117 3.49 -12.00 7.44
CA ALA A 117 3.87 -12.80 8.61
C ALA A 117 2.68 -13.09 9.53
N GLU A 118 1.86 -12.07 9.80
CA GLU A 118 0.68 -12.22 10.66
C GLU A 118 -0.38 -13.13 10.02
N HIS A 119 -0.58 -13.03 8.71
CA HIS A 119 -1.44 -13.95 7.96
C HIS A 119 -0.96 -15.39 8.00
N ARG A 120 0.36 -15.64 8.04
CA ARG A 120 0.90 -17.00 8.23
C ARG A 120 0.69 -17.48 9.66
N ARG A 121 0.83 -16.61 10.66
CA ARG A 121 0.62 -16.95 12.08
C ARG A 121 -0.82 -17.37 12.39
N ARG A 122 -1.81 -16.76 11.74
CA ARG A 122 -3.25 -17.00 11.99
C ARG A 122 -3.87 -18.12 11.15
N ARG A 123 -3.07 -18.84 10.34
CA ARG A 123 -3.50 -20.00 9.56
C ARG A 123 -3.20 -21.28 10.31
#